data_AF-A0A812Y4T5-F1
#
_entry.id   AF-A0A812Y4T5-F1
#
_cell.length_a   1.000
_cell.length_b   1.000
_cell.length_c   1.000
_cell.angle_alpha   90.00
_cell.angle_beta   90.00
_cell.angle_gamma   90.00
#
_symmetry.space_group_name_H-M   'P 1'
#
loop_
_entity.id
_entity.type
_entity.pdbx_description
1 polymer ?
#
loop_
_entity_poly.entity_id
_entity_poly.type
_entity_poly.pdbx_seq_one_letter_code
_entity_poly.pdbx_strand_id
1 'polypeptide(L)'
;MAINTRPLLVAALTMTAGLATAGQHGESFSTCGTNAHGEPRQLAGVGIIPADALEYRLTDEHIAALSEPQRKLLKEFERLVYTEDEMAPHVCMHPDTDPKVAEAFELFLNDLWFANSPNSFILSNRWTSTATDGGGLGQGDPTTLRYSFIPDGTNIVGEGSSNLHSFFDGRIGAGNWEPLFQQALDAWGDLSGLTYVYEPNDDGVNLSSGGNPGIIGVRGDVRIGANFIDGNSGVLAYNYFPNGGDMVIDSGDGSFYGSSSNNYIRLRNVVTHEAGHGIGLAHVESDSNRFLMEPFIDISFSGPQIDDIRGAQRGYGDMDENNNNINQASPLQDLTLGGGGFVGGNFKIITFRSTDDNSDFDYYSVPTGEPVTMNVQLTPQGGTYQITGQGGGGGGSFFNANAVSNLAFSVRDANSNIIVDVDDTGAGLSEFASVELPDPGQYYIVVDGGSTNGTQLFSLTVTFATLEVEEECPADFTGEGSLNFLDVSAFLTAFGNQDSSADFVADGNYNFLDVSAFLTAFSEGCP
;
A
#
# COMPACT_ATOMS: atom_id res chain seq x y z
N MET A 1 13.71 -70.13 19.95
CA MET A 1 12.32 -69.77 19.62
C MET A 1 12.31 -68.26 19.38
N ALA A 2 12.56 -67.68 18.21
CA ALA A 2 12.35 -68.02 16.81
C ALA A 2 10.87 -68.17 16.39
N ILE A 3 10.47 -67.24 15.50
CA ILE A 3 9.41 -67.29 14.46
C ILE A 3 7.99 -66.90 14.93
N ASN A 4 7.08 -66.25 14.19
CA ASN A 4 6.99 -65.29 13.06
C ASN A 4 5.48 -65.28 12.68
N THR A 5 5.02 -64.22 11.99
CA THR A 5 3.91 -64.16 11.01
C THR A 5 2.41 -64.16 11.41
N ARG A 6 1.68 -63.30 10.66
CA ARG A 6 0.25 -62.92 10.62
C ARG A 6 -0.72 -64.04 10.15
N PRO A 7 -2.05 -63.77 10.08
CA PRO A 7 -2.67 -63.36 8.80
C PRO A 7 -3.67 -62.17 8.98
N LEU A 8 -3.79 -61.16 8.11
CA LEU A 8 -4.29 -61.08 6.71
C LEU A 8 -5.77 -61.45 6.53
N LEU A 9 -6.62 -60.44 6.35
CA LEU A 9 -7.86 -60.53 5.58
C LEU A 9 -7.85 -59.41 4.53
N VAL A 10 -7.81 -59.82 3.26
CA VAL A 10 -7.88 -58.98 2.07
C VAL A 10 -9.30 -59.12 1.53
N ALA A 11 -9.99 -57.99 1.35
CA ALA A 11 -11.16 -57.91 0.48
C ALA A 11 -10.77 -57.06 -0.74
N ALA A 12 -10.94 -57.67 -1.90
CA ALA A 12 -10.60 -57.13 -3.20
C ALA A 12 -11.62 -56.06 -3.63
N LEU A 13 -11.12 -54.98 -4.23
CA LEU A 13 -11.90 -54.20 -5.20
C LEU A 13 -11.07 -54.12 -6.48
N THR A 14 -11.58 -54.77 -7.52
CA THR A 14 -11.12 -54.65 -8.89
C THR A 14 -11.94 -53.55 -9.54
N MET A 15 -11.31 -52.54 -10.12
CA MET A 15 -11.81 -51.93 -11.36
C MET A 15 -10.66 -51.30 -12.16
N THR A 16 -10.70 -51.70 -13.42
CA THR A 16 -9.83 -51.48 -14.57
C THR A 16 -9.36 -50.05 -14.82
N ALA A 17 -8.06 -49.94 -15.13
CA ALA A 17 -7.46 -48.78 -15.77
C ALA A 17 -7.91 -48.65 -17.23
N GLY A 18 -8.35 -47.45 -17.61
CA GLY A 18 -8.42 -47.00 -19.01
C GLY A 18 -7.50 -45.79 -19.15
N LEU A 19 -6.43 -45.93 -19.95
CA LEU A 19 -5.59 -44.82 -20.36
C LEU A 19 -6.29 -44.02 -21.47
N ALA A 20 -6.38 -42.69 -21.29
CA ALA A 20 -6.38 -41.71 -22.38
C ALA A 20 -5.61 -40.47 -21.91
N THR A 21 -4.88 -39.85 -22.84
CA THR A 21 -3.69 -39.03 -22.64
C THR A 21 -3.95 -37.51 -22.63
N ALA A 22 -3.16 -36.82 -21.79
CA ALA A 22 -2.57 -35.47 -21.92
C ALA A 22 -3.47 -34.20 -21.99
N GLY A 23 -3.25 -33.31 -21.02
CA GLY A 23 -3.56 -31.88 -21.02
C GLY A 23 -3.35 -31.28 -19.64
N GLN A 24 -2.38 -30.39 -19.48
CA GLN A 24 -1.93 -29.81 -18.19
C GLN A 24 -3.04 -28.99 -17.50
N HIS A 25 -3.21 -29.20 -16.19
CA HIS A 25 -3.37 -28.19 -15.13
C HIS A 25 -3.50 -28.98 -13.83
N GLY A 26 -2.45 -28.95 -13.01
CA GLY A 26 -2.46 -29.57 -11.69
C GLY A 26 -3.01 -28.57 -10.69
N GLU A 27 -4.26 -28.73 -10.28
CA GLU A 27 -4.76 -28.16 -9.04
C GLU A 27 -5.35 -29.27 -8.18
N SER A 28 -4.76 -29.44 -7.00
CA SER A 28 -5.24 -30.31 -5.95
C SER A 28 -6.37 -29.62 -5.19
N PHE A 29 -7.62 -29.82 -5.59
CA PHE A 29 -8.74 -29.54 -4.69
C PHE A 29 -8.85 -30.68 -3.69
N SER A 30 -8.33 -30.47 -2.49
CA SER A 30 -8.46 -31.38 -1.35
C SER A 30 -8.67 -30.60 -0.06
N THR A 31 -9.93 -30.39 0.31
CA THR A 31 -10.46 -30.57 1.68
C THR A 31 -11.99 -30.52 1.63
N CYS A 32 -12.67 -31.65 1.86
CA CYS A 32 -14.09 -31.62 2.21
C CYS A 32 -14.23 -31.04 3.62
N GLY A 33 -14.63 -29.77 3.72
CA GLY A 33 -15.17 -29.20 4.96
C GLY A 33 -16.59 -29.68 5.22
N THR A 34 -17.14 -29.39 6.39
CA THR A 34 -18.59 -29.49 6.66
C THR A 34 -19.27 -28.14 6.41
N ASN A 35 -20.58 -28.14 6.13
CA ASN A 35 -21.39 -26.91 6.09
C ASN A 35 -21.69 -26.40 7.53
N ALA A 36 -22.41 -25.29 7.68
CA ALA A 36 -22.76 -24.71 8.99
C ALA A 36 -23.64 -25.63 9.87
N HIS A 37 -24.25 -26.67 9.28
CA HIS A 37 -25.05 -27.68 9.97
C HIS A 37 -24.29 -28.98 10.26
N GLY A 38 -22.99 -29.06 9.92
CA GLY A 38 -22.16 -30.25 10.16
C GLY A 38 -22.26 -31.34 9.09
N GLU A 39 -22.90 -31.07 7.95
CA GLU A 39 -23.00 -32.00 6.82
C GLU A 39 -21.77 -31.91 5.90
N PRO A 40 -21.26 -33.03 5.34
CA PRO A 40 -20.07 -33.03 4.48
C PRO A 40 -20.30 -32.28 3.16
N ARG A 41 -19.40 -31.34 2.81
CA ARG A 41 -19.42 -30.62 1.53
C ARG A 41 -19.15 -31.57 0.36
N GLN A 42 -20.17 -31.94 -0.40
CA GLN A 42 -20.00 -32.54 -1.73
C GLN A 42 -20.54 -31.59 -2.80
N LEU A 43 -19.65 -31.04 -3.62
CA LEU A 43 -20.00 -30.46 -4.91
C LEU A 43 -19.30 -31.26 -6.00
N ALA A 44 -20.01 -32.27 -6.52
CA ALA A 44 -19.61 -32.97 -7.73
C ALA A 44 -20.75 -32.90 -8.76
N GLY A 45 -20.62 -31.91 -9.65
CA GLY A 45 -21.25 -31.81 -10.97
C GLY A 45 -22.68 -32.32 -11.13
N VAL A 46 -23.69 -31.49 -10.85
CA VAL A 46 -25.00 -31.48 -11.53
C VAL A 46 -25.56 -30.05 -11.46
N GLY A 47 -26.12 -29.55 -12.56
CA GLY A 47 -26.67 -28.21 -12.68
C GLY A 47 -27.91 -27.91 -11.84
N ILE A 48 -28.17 -26.60 -11.73
CA ILE A 48 -29.26 -25.92 -11.01
C ILE A 48 -29.18 -26.12 -9.49
N ILE A 49 -28.58 -25.15 -8.80
CA ILE A 49 -28.68 -24.99 -7.35
C ILE A 49 -30.15 -24.67 -7.04
N PRO A 50 -30.86 -25.45 -6.21
CA PRO A 50 -32.21 -25.11 -5.78
C PRO A 50 -32.16 -23.86 -4.88
N ALA A 51 -33.30 -23.18 -4.77
CA ALA A 51 -33.42 -21.88 -4.09
C ALA A 51 -33.29 -21.93 -2.53
N ASP A 52 -32.54 -22.88 -1.99
CA ASP A 52 -32.39 -23.22 -0.55
C ASP A 52 -30.93 -23.13 -0.03
N ALA A 53 -30.01 -22.49 -0.76
CA ALA A 53 -28.60 -22.42 -0.36
C ALA A 53 -28.31 -21.62 0.92
N LEU A 54 -29.16 -20.65 1.29
CA LEU A 54 -29.02 -19.96 2.59
C LEU A 54 -29.15 -20.94 3.76
N GLU A 55 -30.13 -21.85 3.72
CA GLU A 55 -30.33 -22.91 4.73
C GLU A 55 -29.22 -23.97 4.71
N TYR A 56 -28.39 -24.00 3.66
CA TYR A 56 -27.22 -24.87 3.61
C TYR A 56 -25.97 -24.20 4.19
N ARG A 57 -25.85 -22.87 4.07
CA ARG A 57 -24.69 -22.08 4.50
C ARG A 57 -24.84 -21.44 5.88
N LEU A 58 -26.06 -21.16 6.32
CA LEU A 58 -26.35 -20.35 7.49
C LEU A 58 -27.21 -21.10 8.48
N THR A 59 -26.96 -20.89 9.77
CA THR A 59 -27.79 -21.47 10.83
C THR A 59 -29.19 -20.84 10.84
N ASP A 60 -30.17 -21.52 11.45
CA ASP A 60 -31.52 -20.95 11.65
C ASP A 60 -31.49 -19.60 12.39
N GLU A 61 -30.54 -19.42 13.31
CA GLU A 61 -30.35 -18.17 14.03
C GLU A 61 -29.85 -17.04 13.13
N HIS A 62 -28.90 -17.34 12.23
CA HIS A 62 -28.41 -16.40 11.22
C HIS A 62 -29.51 -16.01 10.25
N ILE A 63 -30.25 -16.99 9.73
CA ILE A 63 -31.37 -16.74 8.81
C ILE A 63 -32.44 -15.89 9.49
N ALA A 64 -32.77 -16.16 10.76
CA ALA A 64 -33.76 -15.39 11.51
C ALA A 64 -33.31 -13.95 11.80
N ALA A 65 -32.00 -13.69 11.90
CA ALA A 65 -31.45 -12.36 12.11
C ALA A 65 -31.51 -11.48 10.84
N LEU A 66 -31.42 -12.10 9.66
CA LEU A 66 -31.47 -11.38 8.38
C LEU A 66 -32.88 -10.79 8.11
N SER A 67 -32.91 -9.57 7.57
CA SER A 67 -34.11 -8.98 6.98
C SER A 67 -34.44 -9.63 5.63
N GLU A 68 -35.67 -9.46 5.15
CA GLU A 68 -36.05 -9.99 3.83
C GLU A 68 -35.24 -9.39 2.67
N PRO A 69 -34.97 -8.06 2.66
CA PRO A 69 -34.06 -7.49 1.67
C PRO A 69 -32.63 -8.05 1.75
N GLN A 70 -32.07 -8.24 2.95
CA GLN A 70 -30.74 -8.84 3.12
C GLN A 70 -30.68 -10.29 2.58
N ARG A 71 -31.72 -11.10 2.84
CA ARG A 71 -31.81 -12.45 2.25
C ARG A 71 -31.90 -12.41 0.72
N LYS A 72 -32.59 -11.42 0.15
CA LYS A 72 -32.67 -11.22 -1.30
C LYS A 72 -31.30 -10.83 -1.87
N LEU A 73 -30.57 -9.94 -1.19
CA LEU A 73 -29.23 -9.50 -1.56
C LEU A 73 -28.25 -10.68 -1.64
N LEU A 74 -28.19 -11.50 -0.58
CA LEU A 74 -27.32 -12.70 -0.56
C LEU A 74 -27.64 -13.67 -1.69
N LYS A 75 -28.93 -13.89 -1.99
CA LYS A 75 -29.35 -14.74 -3.12
C LYS A 75 -28.91 -14.17 -4.47
N GLU A 76 -28.90 -12.84 -4.62
CA GLU A 76 -28.38 -12.21 -5.83
C GLU A 76 -26.87 -12.42 -5.94
N PHE A 77 -26.10 -12.24 -4.87
CA PHE A 77 -24.65 -12.48 -4.89
C PHE A 77 -24.29 -13.93 -5.24
N GLU A 78 -25.04 -14.89 -4.72
CA GLU A 78 -24.89 -16.28 -5.12
C GLU A 78 -25.20 -16.50 -6.60
N ARG A 79 -26.24 -15.86 -7.12
CA ARG A 79 -26.58 -15.91 -8.54
C ARG A 79 -25.39 -15.44 -9.39
N LEU A 80 -24.74 -14.34 -9.01
CA LEU A 80 -23.55 -13.83 -9.70
C LEU A 80 -22.44 -14.88 -9.77
N VAL A 81 -22.08 -15.45 -8.63
CA VAL A 81 -20.98 -16.43 -8.55
C VAL A 81 -21.25 -17.67 -9.39
N TYR A 82 -22.42 -18.31 -9.26
CA TYR A 82 -22.65 -19.59 -9.92
C TYR A 82 -23.20 -19.50 -11.34
N THR A 83 -23.78 -18.36 -11.73
CA THR A 83 -24.38 -18.21 -13.07
C THR A 83 -23.56 -17.33 -14.00
N GLU A 84 -22.79 -16.38 -13.45
CA GLU A 84 -22.02 -15.41 -14.24
C GLU A 84 -20.49 -15.63 -14.13
N ASP A 85 -20.03 -16.53 -13.24
CA ASP A 85 -18.60 -16.80 -12.99
C ASP A 85 -17.86 -15.54 -12.51
N GLU A 86 -18.57 -14.71 -11.75
CA GLU A 86 -18.09 -13.42 -11.23
C GLU A 86 -17.85 -13.49 -9.73
N MET A 87 -16.95 -12.65 -9.23
CA MET A 87 -16.71 -12.53 -7.79
C MET A 87 -17.90 -11.86 -7.11
N ALA A 88 -18.36 -12.41 -5.98
CA ALA A 88 -19.38 -11.76 -5.19
C ALA A 88 -18.88 -10.41 -4.66
N PRO A 89 -19.71 -9.35 -4.68
CA PRO A 89 -19.39 -8.09 -4.04
C PRO A 89 -19.33 -8.24 -2.52
N HIS A 90 -18.63 -7.32 -1.86
CA HIS A 90 -18.57 -7.23 -0.41
C HIS A 90 -19.41 -6.06 0.10
N VAL A 91 -19.82 -6.14 1.37
CA VAL A 91 -20.74 -5.20 1.99
C VAL A 91 -20.13 -4.51 3.19
N CYS A 92 -20.27 -3.19 3.28
CA CYS A 92 -19.96 -2.45 4.49
C CYS A 92 -21.15 -2.48 5.45
N MET A 93 -20.91 -2.84 6.72
CA MET A 93 -21.97 -2.91 7.74
C MET A 93 -21.98 -1.67 8.65
N HIS A 94 -23.19 -1.24 9.01
CA HIS A 94 -23.39 -0.20 10.01
C HIS A 94 -22.86 -0.64 11.40
N PRO A 95 -22.29 0.27 12.22
CA PRO A 95 -21.68 -0.09 13.51
C PRO A 95 -22.65 -0.71 14.53
N ASP A 96 -23.94 -0.38 14.41
CA ASP A 96 -25.01 -0.88 15.30
C ASP A 96 -25.72 -2.13 14.73
N THR A 97 -25.23 -2.69 13.62
CA THR A 97 -25.79 -3.93 13.04
C THR A 97 -25.61 -5.11 14.01
N ASP A 98 -26.63 -5.96 14.12
CA ASP A 98 -26.52 -7.18 14.93
C ASP A 98 -25.33 -8.03 14.42
N PRO A 99 -24.36 -8.40 15.28
CA PRO A 99 -23.23 -9.22 14.87
C PRO A 99 -23.61 -10.48 14.10
N LYS A 100 -24.78 -11.06 14.37
CA LYS A 100 -25.29 -12.25 13.64
C LYS A 100 -25.62 -11.96 12.18
N VAL A 101 -26.01 -10.73 11.85
CA VAL A 101 -26.24 -10.32 10.45
C VAL A 101 -24.91 -10.23 9.72
N ALA A 102 -23.90 -9.59 10.31
CA ALA A 102 -22.56 -9.56 9.71
C ALA A 102 -22.03 -10.98 9.54
N GLU A 103 -21.99 -11.79 10.60
CA GLU A 103 -21.55 -13.19 10.56
C GLU A 103 -22.29 -14.02 9.49
N ALA A 104 -23.58 -13.72 9.24
CA ALA A 104 -24.33 -14.37 8.17
C ALA A 104 -23.83 -13.99 6.77
N PHE A 105 -23.56 -12.71 6.51
CA PHE A 105 -22.93 -12.29 5.25
C PHE A 105 -21.53 -12.91 5.11
N GLU A 106 -20.79 -13.03 6.21
CA GLU A 106 -19.44 -13.61 6.25
C GLU A 106 -19.40 -15.07 5.87
N LEU A 107 -20.17 -15.89 6.57
CA LEU A 107 -20.25 -17.32 6.30
C LEU A 107 -20.71 -17.58 4.87
N PHE A 108 -21.61 -16.73 4.37
CA PHE A 108 -22.09 -16.83 3.01
C PHE A 108 -21.00 -16.49 1.98
N LEU A 109 -20.33 -15.35 2.12
CA LEU A 109 -19.34 -14.86 1.15
C LEU A 109 -18.02 -15.64 1.21
N ASN A 110 -17.55 -16.04 2.40
CA ASN A 110 -16.35 -16.87 2.54
C ASN A 110 -16.53 -18.26 1.93
N ASP A 111 -17.72 -18.86 2.02
CA ASP A 111 -18.01 -20.14 1.37
C ASP A 111 -17.95 -20.06 -0.16
N LEU A 112 -18.19 -18.86 -0.71
CA LEU A 112 -18.16 -18.65 -2.14
C LEU A 112 -16.71 -18.60 -2.67
N TRP A 113 -15.77 -17.87 -2.05
CA TRP A 113 -14.47 -17.59 -2.70
C TRP A 113 -13.21 -17.39 -1.81
N PHE A 114 -13.31 -17.17 -0.49
CA PHE A 114 -12.17 -16.62 0.28
C PHE A 114 -11.55 -17.59 1.30
N ALA A 115 -10.22 -17.54 1.44
CA ALA A 115 -9.48 -18.38 2.37
C ALA A 115 -9.43 -17.77 3.78
N ASN A 116 -9.80 -18.57 4.79
CA ASN A 116 -9.96 -18.18 6.20
C ASN A 116 -8.67 -17.94 7.01
N SER A 117 -7.51 -17.70 6.39
CA SER A 117 -6.26 -17.57 7.16
C SER A 117 -5.26 -16.60 6.56
N PRO A 118 -5.58 -15.30 6.52
CA PRO A 118 -4.59 -14.30 6.17
C PRO A 118 -3.57 -14.09 7.29
N ASN A 119 -2.36 -13.74 6.89
CA ASN A 119 -1.32 -13.21 7.79
C ASN A 119 -1.11 -11.69 7.56
N SER A 120 -1.93 -11.02 6.75
CA SER A 120 -1.90 -9.57 6.43
C SER A 120 -3.18 -9.19 5.68
N PHE A 121 -3.27 -7.99 5.09
CA PHE A 121 -4.32 -7.64 4.12
C PHE A 121 -4.60 -8.78 3.12
N ILE A 122 -5.85 -8.89 2.68
CA ILE A 122 -6.26 -9.84 1.64
C ILE A 122 -6.46 -9.09 0.34
N LEU A 123 -5.53 -9.26 -0.60
CA LEU A 123 -5.67 -8.75 -1.96
C LEU A 123 -6.22 -9.86 -2.85
N SER A 124 -7.45 -9.68 -3.34
CA SER A 124 -8.11 -10.64 -4.22
C SER A 124 -7.57 -10.57 -5.65
N ASN A 125 -7.62 -9.38 -6.24
CA ASN A 125 -7.13 -9.07 -7.57
C ASN A 125 -6.85 -7.56 -7.67
N ARG A 126 -6.58 -7.04 -8.86
CA ARG A 126 -6.38 -5.60 -9.13
C ARG A 126 -6.92 -5.20 -10.50
N TRP A 127 -6.95 -3.91 -10.77
CA TRP A 127 -7.23 -3.40 -12.12
C TRP A 127 -6.15 -3.85 -13.10
N THR A 128 -6.58 -4.36 -14.25
CA THR A 128 -5.70 -4.84 -15.33
C THR A 128 -5.80 -3.96 -16.58
N SER A 129 -6.86 -3.13 -16.64
CA SER A 129 -7.07 -2.13 -17.68
C SER A 129 -7.98 -1.02 -17.16
N THR A 130 -7.72 0.23 -17.58
CA THR A 130 -8.62 1.37 -17.35
C THR A 130 -8.88 2.14 -18.65
N ALA A 131 -9.86 3.04 -18.64
CA ALA A 131 -10.12 3.96 -19.74
C ALA A 131 -8.94 4.89 -20.03
N THR A 132 -8.16 5.24 -19.01
CA THR A 132 -7.05 6.19 -19.12
C THR A 132 -5.74 5.50 -19.49
N ASP A 133 -5.40 4.41 -18.82
CA ASP A 133 -4.08 3.76 -18.94
C ASP A 133 -4.08 2.64 -19.99
N GLY A 134 -5.26 2.21 -20.45
CA GLY A 134 -5.40 1.05 -21.31
C GLY A 134 -5.11 -0.25 -20.55
N GLY A 135 -4.85 -1.34 -21.27
CA GLY A 135 -4.60 -2.65 -20.68
C GLY A 135 -3.12 -2.94 -20.47
N GLY A 136 -2.83 -3.94 -19.63
CA GLY A 136 -1.48 -4.41 -19.34
C GLY A 136 -0.95 -3.95 -17.99
N LEU A 137 -1.81 -3.42 -17.12
CA LEU A 137 -1.45 -3.00 -15.78
C LEU A 137 -0.97 -4.20 -14.95
N GLY A 138 0.28 -4.09 -14.52
CA GLY A 138 1.00 -5.00 -13.67
C GLY A 138 0.69 -4.78 -12.20
N GLN A 139 1.37 -5.53 -11.36
CA GLN A 139 1.38 -5.29 -9.93
C GLN A 139 2.32 -4.13 -9.65
N GLY A 140 1.97 -3.25 -8.71
CA GLY A 140 2.78 -2.06 -8.40
C GLY A 140 2.57 -0.91 -9.38
N ASP A 141 1.97 -1.15 -10.54
CA ASP A 141 1.75 -0.11 -11.54
C ASP A 141 0.73 0.94 -11.05
N PRO A 142 1.09 2.24 -11.03
CA PRO A 142 0.16 3.33 -10.82
C PRO A 142 -1.00 3.26 -11.80
N THR A 143 -2.18 3.54 -11.28
CA THR A 143 -3.43 3.30 -12.01
C THR A 143 -4.37 4.49 -11.86
N THR A 144 -4.82 5.03 -12.99
CA THR A 144 -5.80 6.11 -13.06
C THR A 144 -7.20 5.54 -13.25
N LEU A 145 -8.05 5.70 -12.24
CA LEU A 145 -9.44 5.31 -12.25
C LEU A 145 -10.34 6.52 -12.49
N ARG A 146 -11.16 6.48 -13.52
CA ARG A 146 -12.26 7.45 -13.66
C ARG A 146 -13.44 7.00 -12.85
N TYR A 147 -14.09 7.92 -12.14
CA TYR A 147 -15.34 7.61 -11.45
C TYR A 147 -16.49 8.50 -11.93
N SER A 148 -17.69 7.93 -12.06
CA SER A 148 -18.91 8.66 -12.43
C SER A 148 -20.07 8.35 -11.47
N PHE A 149 -20.99 9.30 -11.35
CA PHE A 149 -22.25 9.12 -10.65
C PHE A 149 -23.32 8.72 -11.65
N ILE A 150 -23.96 7.56 -11.45
CA ILE A 150 -24.98 7.10 -12.40
C ILE A 150 -26.26 7.95 -12.24
N PRO A 151 -26.96 8.31 -13.33
CA PRO A 151 -28.17 9.10 -13.25
C PRO A 151 -29.27 8.38 -12.47
N ASP A 152 -30.09 9.13 -11.74
CA ASP A 152 -31.31 8.60 -11.15
C ASP A 152 -32.20 7.92 -12.21
N GLY A 153 -32.78 6.78 -11.86
CA GLY A 153 -33.55 5.94 -12.78
C GLY A 153 -32.74 4.84 -13.48
N THR A 154 -31.41 4.96 -13.52
CA THR A 154 -30.52 3.93 -14.09
C THR A 154 -30.74 2.59 -13.39
N ASN A 155 -30.93 1.51 -14.13
CA ASN A 155 -31.21 0.21 -13.55
C ASN A 155 -29.93 -0.44 -12.99
N ILE A 156 -29.92 -0.70 -11.69
CA ILE A 156 -28.97 -1.56 -11.00
C ILE A 156 -29.53 -2.98 -11.07
N VAL A 157 -28.83 -3.88 -11.77
CA VAL A 157 -29.28 -5.26 -11.97
C VAL A 157 -29.41 -5.96 -10.61
N GLY A 158 -30.53 -6.65 -10.38
CA GLY A 158 -30.83 -7.32 -9.11
C GLY A 158 -31.53 -6.43 -8.06
N GLU A 159 -31.33 -5.11 -8.13
CA GLU A 159 -31.86 -4.16 -7.14
C GLU A 159 -33.04 -3.31 -7.63
N GLY A 160 -32.86 -2.61 -8.75
CA GLY A 160 -33.83 -1.66 -9.29
C GLY A 160 -33.20 -0.32 -9.68
N SER A 161 -34.02 0.72 -9.81
CA SER A 161 -33.55 2.03 -10.28
C SER A 161 -32.75 2.79 -9.23
N SER A 162 -31.62 3.36 -9.64
CA SER A 162 -30.80 4.25 -8.83
C SER A 162 -31.56 5.49 -8.38
N ASN A 163 -31.31 5.94 -7.16
CA ASN A 163 -31.81 7.18 -6.58
C ASN A 163 -30.70 8.05 -5.96
N LEU A 164 -29.44 7.87 -6.39
CA LEU A 164 -28.25 8.51 -5.83
C LEU A 164 -28.36 10.03 -5.71
N HIS A 165 -28.67 10.71 -6.81
CA HIS A 165 -28.70 12.17 -6.84
C HIS A 165 -29.84 12.70 -5.97
N SER A 166 -31.07 12.20 -6.17
CA SER A 166 -32.21 12.63 -5.35
C SER A 166 -32.02 12.33 -3.86
N PHE A 167 -31.35 11.23 -3.52
CA PHE A 167 -31.00 10.89 -2.15
C PHE A 167 -30.03 11.92 -1.56
N PHE A 168 -28.84 12.11 -2.13
CA PHE A 168 -27.83 12.98 -1.55
C PHE A 168 -28.17 14.47 -1.67
N ASP A 169 -28.86 14.90 -2.72
CA ASP A 169 -29.40 16.25 -2.84
C ASP A 169 -30.37 16.56 -1.70
N GLY A 170 -31.18 15.57 -1.29
CA GLY A 170 -32.12 15.69 -0.18
C GLY A 170 -31.50 15.62 1.21
N ARG A 171 -30.28 15.09 1.35
CA ARG A 171 -29.60 14.90 2.64
C ARG A 171 -28.53 15.94 2.93
N ILE A 172 -27.69 16.24 1.94
CA ILE A 172 -26.50 17.10 2.06
C ILE A 172 -26.66 18.36 1.19
N GLY A 173 -27.38 18.25 0.08
CA GLY A 173 -27.62 19.34 -0.86
C GLY A 173 -26.80 19.18 -2.14
N ALA A 174 -27.43 19.44 -3.29
CA ALA A 174 -26.79 19.36 -4.59
C ALA A 174 -25.52 20.22 -4.67
N GLY A 175 -24.43 19.66 -5.21
CA GLY A 175 -23.13 20.31 -5.29
C GLY A 175 -22.32 20.30 -3.98
N ASN A 176 -22.86 19.80 -2.88
CA ASN A 176 -22.16 19.72 -1.60
C ASN A 176 -21.67 18.31 -1.26
N TRP A 177 -22.25 17.26 -1.86
CA TRP A 177 -21.91 15.87 -1.53
C TRP A 177 -20.83 15.31 -2.46
N GLU A 178 -20.81 15.75 -3.72
CA GLU A 178 -19.84 15.32 -4.74
C GLU A 178 -18.39 15.60 -4.32
N PRO A 179 -18.05 16.76 -3.71
CA PRO A 179 -16.70 16.98 -3.18
C PRO A 179 -16.33 16.07 -1.99
N LEU A 180 -17.31 15.51 -1.27
CA LEU A 180 -17.05 14.55 -0.18
C LEU A 180 -16.69 13.17 -0.74
N PHE A 181 -17.29 12.77 -1.86
CA PHE A 181 -16.89 11.57 -2.59
C PHE A 181 -15.49 11.71 -3.18
N GLN A 182 -15.16 12.85 -3.80
CA GLN A 182 -13.80 13.12 -4.28
C GLN A 182 -12.79 13.00 -3.12
N GLN A 183 -13.04 13.64 -1.98
CA GLN A 183 -12.18 13.52 -0.79
C GLN A 183 -12.02 12.07 -0.30
N ALA A 184 -13.08 11.26 -0.38
CA ALA A 184 -13.05 9.88 0.06
C ALA A 184 -12.23 8.99 -0.88
N LEU A 185 -12.27 9.25 -2.19
CA LEU A 185 -11.49 8.55 -3.20
C LEU A 185 -10.03 9.04 -3.24
N ASP A 186 -9.80 10.33 -3.07
CA ASP A 186 -8.46 10.94 -2.97
C ASP A 186 -7.66 10.35 -1.79
N ALA A 187 -8.33 9.92 -0.72
CA ALA A 187 -7.67 9.28 0.41
C ALA A 187 -6.86 8.03 0.03
N TRP A 188 -7.23 7.34 -1.06
CA TRP A 188 -6.41 6.24 -1.60
C TRP A 188 -5.22 6.76 -2.41
N GLY A 189 -5.42 7.80 -3.24
CA GLY A 189 -4.34 8.39 -4.04
C GLY A 189 -3.30 9.17 -3.24
N ASP A 190 -3.67 9.71 -2.08
CA ASP A 190 -2.75 10.34 -1.14
C ASP A 190 -1.78 9.31 -0.49
N LEU A 191 -2.06 8.01 -0.64
CA LEU A 191 -1.36 6.91 0.04
C LEU A 191 -0.92 5.79 -0.90
N SER A 192 -1.10 5.90 -2.22
CA SER A 192 -0.73 4.86 -3.19
C SER A 192 -0.57 5.45 -4.61
N GLY A 193 -0.18 4.64 -5.58
CA GLY A 193 -0.12 5.02 -7.00
C GLY A 193 -1.50 5.11 -7.68
N LEU A 194 -2.59 5.10 -6.92
CA LEU A 194 -3.94 5.31 -7.45
C LEU A 194 -4.20 6.79 -7.73
N THR A 195 -4.88 7.09 -8.84
CA THR A 195 -5.40 8.43 -9.13
C THR A 195 -6.87 8.36 -9.51
N TYR A 196 -7.74 9.00 -8.72
CA TYR A 196 -9.17 9.09 -9.05
C TYR A 196 -9.50 10.38 -9.79
N VAL A 197 -10.12 10.24 -10.95
CA VAL A 197 -10.51 11.38 -11.80
C VAL A 197 -12.02 11.37 -12.01
N TYR A 198 -12.68 12.46 -11.63
CA TYR A 198 -14.11 12.59 -11.89
C TYR A 198 -14.42 12.63 -13.40
N GLU A 199 -15.31 11.74 -13.85
CA GLU A 199 -15.95 11.77 -15.15
C GLU A 199 -17.37 12.35 -14.98
N PRO A 200 -17.62 13.57 -15.48
CA PRO A 200 -18.91 14.25 -15.28
C PRO A 200 -20.08 13.64 -16.08
N ASN A 201 -19.79 12.72 -17.00
CA ASN A 201 -20.79 12.05 -17.81
C ASN A 201 -21.02 10.63 -17.31
N ASP A 202 -22.25 10.16 -17.45
CA ASP A 202 -22.59 8.76 -17.37
C ASP A 202 -23.76 8.51 -18.33
N ASP A 203 -23.65 7.48 -19.15
CA ASP A 203 -24.62 7.17 -20.21
C ASP A 203 -25.86 6.42 -19.72
N GLY A 204 -25.94 6.13 -18.41
CA GLY A 204 -27.08 5.47 -17.79
C GLY A 204 -27.25 4.02 -18.25
N VAL A 205 -26.20 3.38 -18.79
CA VAL A 205 -26.21 1.93 -19.00
C VAL A 205 -26.40 1.21 -17.67
N ASN A 206 -27.03 0.04 -17.70
CA ASN A 206 -27.30 -0.72 -16.48
C ASN A 206 -26.01 -0.91 -15.67
N LEU A 207 -26.10 -0.71 -14.35
CA LEU A 207 -25.04 -1.09 -13.42
C LEU A 207 -25.18 -2.60 -13.16
N SER A 208 -24.13 -3.36 -13.41
CA SER A 208 -24.09 -4.82 -13.28
C SER A 208 -22.72 -5.26 -12.81
N SER A 209 -22.67 -6.45 -12.23
CA SER A 209 -21.52 -7.07 -11.58
C SER A 209 -20.28 -7.27 -12.47
N GLY A 210 -20.46 -7.56 -13.77
CA GLY A 210 -19.35 -7.61 -14.74
C GLY A 210 -18.73 -6.25 -15.09
N GLY A 211 -19.28 -5.16 -14.54
CA GLY A 211 -18.88 -3.79 -14.84
C GLY A 211 -19.19 -3.39 -16.28
N ASN A 212 -19.23 -2.09 -16.54
CA ASN A 212 -19.09 -1.58 -17.90
C ASN A 212 -17.75 -0.89 -17.99
N PRO A 213 -16.91 -1.18 -19.00
CA PRO A 213 -15.60 -0.55 -19.10
C PRO A 213 -15.77 0.97 -19.21
N GLY A 214 -14.91 1.72 -18.54
CA GLY A 214 -14.91 3.18 -18.60
C GLY A 214 -14.67 3.68 -20.03
N ILE A 215 -15.26 4.82 -20.35
CA ILE A 215 -15.07 5.48 -21.64
C ILE A 215 -14.96 6.98 -21.37
N ILE A 216 -13.78 7.55 -21.64
CA ILE A 216 -13.50 8.97 -21.43
C ILE A 216 -14.56 9.84 -22.12
N GLY A 217 -15.16 10.75 -21.36
CA GLY A 217 -16.22 11.65 -21.82
C GLY A 217 -17.61 11.01 -21.94
N VAL A 218 -17.79 9.77 -21.47
CA VAL A 218 -19.06 9.04 -21.52
C VAL A 218 -19.44 8.44 -20.17
N ARG A 219 -18.53 7.70 -19.51
CA ARG A 219 -18.72 7.09 -18.18
C ARG A 219 -17.40 6.72 -17.52
N GLY A 220 -17.39 6.66 -16.18
CA GLY A 220 -16.24 6.24 -15.38
C GLY A 220 -15.91 4.75 -15.52
N ASP A 221 -14.69 4.39 -15.12
CA ASP A 221 -14.28 3.00 -14.86
C ASP A 221 -15.03 2.44 -13.64
N VAL A 222 -15.17 3.27 -12.60
CA VAL A 222 -15.94 3.02 -11.37
C VAL A 222 -17.24 3.82 -11.42
N ARG A 223 -18.40 3.16 -11.35
CA ARG A 223 -19.70 3.81 -11.38
C ARG A 223 -20.39 3.67 -10.03
N ILE A 224 -20.86 4.81 -9.52
CA ILE A 224 -21.44 4.90 -8.18
C ILE A 224 -22.95 5.12 -8.32
N GLY A 225 -23.73 4.29 -7.64
CA GLY A 225 -25.18 4.39 -7.54
C GLY A 225 -25.69 4.27 -6.11
N ALA A 226 -27.00 4.42 -5.93
CA ALA A 226 -27.66 4.14 -4.66
C ALA A 226 -29.03 3.48 -4.90
N ASN A 227 -29.42 2.58 -4.01
CA ASN A 227 -30.78 2.02 -3.98
C ASN A 227 -31.23 1.85 -2.52
N PHE A 228 -32.51 1.60 -2.27
CA PHE A 228 -32.95 1.19 -0.95
C PHE A 228 -32.61 -0.29 -0.76
N ILE A 229 -31.77 -0.63 0.21
CA ILE A 229 -31.36 -2.00 0.49
C ILE A 229 -32.18 -2.53 1.66
N ASP A 230 -31.87 -2.18 2.91
CA ASP A 230 -32.50 -2.82 4.07
C ASP A 230 -33.06 -1.87 5.14
N GLY A 231 -32.83 -0.56 5.00
CA GLY A 231 -33.44 0.45 5.84
C GLY A 231 -32.41 1.32 6.53
N ASN A 232 -32.56 1.55 7.83
CA ASN A 232 -31.59 2.31 8.61
C ASN A 232 -30.83 1.34 9.52
N SER A 233 -29.49 1.40 9.47
CA SER A 233 -28.58 0.34 9.95
C SER A 233 -28.69 -0.93 9.11
N GLY A 234 -27.76 -1.87 9.27
CA GLY A 234 -27.68 -3.05 8.42
C GLY A 234 -26.54 -2.89 7.42
N VAL A 235 -26.83 -3.14 6.15
CA VAL A 235 -25.92 -2.93 5.02
C VAL A 235 -25.90 -1.46 4.65
N LEU A 236 -24.74 -0.82 4.76
CA LEU A 236 -24.56 0.58 4.39
C LEU A 236 -24.35 0.75 2.89
N ALA A 237 -23.59 -0.16 2.29
CA ALA A 237 -23.26 -0.17 0.87
C ALA A 237 -22.70 -1.55 0.50
N TYR A 238 -22.48 -1.74 -0.80
CA TYR A 238 -21.64 -2.81 -1.32
C TYR A 238 -20.86 -2.36 -2.54
N ASN A 239 -19.77 -3.05 -2.82
CA ASN A 239 -18.92 -2.77 -3.97
C ASN A 239 -18.47 -4.06 -4.67
N TYR A 240 -18.41 -3.99 -5.99
CA TYR A 240 -17.81 -5.05 -6.80
C TYR A 240 -16.29 -4.97 -6.76
N PHE A 241 -15.63 -6.11 -6.95
CA PHE A 241 -14.16 -6.19 -7.02
C PHE A 241 -13.61 -5.53 -8.32
N PRO A 242 -12.28 -5.36 -8.45
CA PRO A 242 -11.65 -4.63 -9.55
C PRO A 242 -11.97 -5.15 -10.96
N ASN A 243 -11.75 -4.28 -11.96
CA ASN A 243 -12.20 -4.41 -13.37
C ASN A 243 -13.70 -4.20 -13.56
N GLY A 244 -14.31 -3.44 -12.65
CA GLY A 244 -15.67 -2.94 -12.65
C GLY A 244 -15.81 -1.98 -11.47
N GLY A 245 -15.51 -2.45 -10.27
CA GLY A 245 -15.36 -1.58 -9.09
C GLY A 245 -16.59 -0.75 -8.72
N ASP A 246 -17.74 -1.03 -9.32
CA ASP A 246 -18.98 -0.28 -9.16
C ASP A 246 -19.49 -0.36 -7.70
N MET A 247 -20.03 0.76 -7.22
CA MET A 247 -20.50 0.93 -5.84
C MET A 247 -22.01 1.13 -5.81
N VAL A 248 -22.69 0.52 -4.83
CA VAL A 248 -24.11 0.77 -4.55
C VAL A 248 -24.30 1.11 -3.07
N ILE A 249 -24.78 2.31 -2.81
CA ILE A 249 -25.05 2.83 -1.46
C ILE A 249 -26.48 2.55 -1.03
N ASP A 250 -26.71 2.19 0.23
CA ASP A 250 -28.05 2.13 0.81
C ASP A 250 -28.63 3.53 1.07
N SER A 251 -29.56 3.93 0.22
CA SER A 251 -30.36 5.15 0.36
C SER A 251 -31.39 5.10 1.52
N GLY A 252 -31.50 3.96 2.21
CA GLY A 252 -32.24 3.80 3.46
C GLY A 252 -31.58 4.51 4.65
N ASP A 253 -30.24 4.66 4.62
CA ASP A 253 -29.41 5.16 5.72
C ASP A 253 -29.25 6.69 5.75
N GLY A 254 -30.31 7.40 5.40
CA GLY A 254 -30.29 8.86 5.25
C GLY A 254 -29.81 9.63 6.49
N SER A 255 -30.07 9.12 7.70
CA SER A 255 -29.62 9.76 8.94
C SER A 255 -28.12 9.56 9.19
N PHE A 256 -27.59 8.41 8.78
CA PHE A 256 -26.18 8.07 8.89
C PHE A 256 -25.34 8.95 7.96
N TYR A 257 -25.70 8.96 6.67
CA TYR A 257 -24.99 9.71 5.63
C TYR A 257 -25.15 11.23 5.75
N GLY A 258 -26.29 11.70 6.24
CA GLY A 258 -26.55 13.13 6.44
C GLY A 258 -25.82 13.76 7.63
N SER A 259 -25.13 12.97 8.46
CA SER A 259 -24.42 13.47 9.64
C SER A 259 -23.18 14.27 9.25
N SER A 260 -23.19 15.58 9.51
CA SER A 260 -22.08 16.50 9.22
C SER A 260 -20.91 16.44 10.21
N SER A 261 -21.03 15.60 11.25
CA SER A 261 -19.97 15.40 12.25
C SER A 261 -18.63 15.02 11.60
N ASN A 262 -17.55 15.63 12.07
CA ASN A 262 -16.18 15.38 11.58
C ASN A 262 -16.06 15.43 10.05
N ASN A 263 -16.70 16.43 9.43
CA ASN A 263 -16.74 16.60 7.97
C ASN A 263 -17.34 15.37 7.27
N TYR A 264 -18.55 14.97 7.66
CA TYR A 264 -19.26 13.82 7.07
C TYR A 264 -18.44 12.52 7.10
N ILE A 265 -17.72 12.26 8.20
CA ILE A 265 -16.82 11.11 8.32
C ILE A 265 -17.53 9.77 8.04
N ARG A 266 -18.82 9.68 8.37
CA ARG A 266 -19.67 8.51 8.10
C ARG A 266 -19.79 8.21 6.61
N LEU A 267 -20.12 9.22 5.80
CA LEU A 267 -20.15 9.09 4.35
C LEU A 267 -18.76 8.79 3.80
N ARG A 268 -17.76 9.59 4.20
CA ARG A 268 -16.42 9.48 3.64
C ARG A 268 -15.81 8.10 3.91
N ASN A 269 -15.90 7.58 5.13
CA ASN A 269 -15.35 6.27 5.44
C ASN A 269 -16.07 5.14 4.70
N VAL A 270 -17.40 5.18 4.55
CA VAL A 270 -18.09 4.15 3.74
C VAL A 270 -17.62 4.20 2.29
N VAL A 271 -17.57 5.39 1.68
CA VAL A 271 -17.11 5.52 0.29
C VAL A 271 -15.65 5.06 0.14
N THR A 272 -14.77 5.42 1.08
CA THR A 272 -13.37 4.95 1.04
C THR A 272 -13.27 3.44 1.26
N HIS A 273 -14.08 2.86 2.15
CA HIS A 273 -14.13 1.41 2.41
C HIS A 273 -14.58 0.64 1.17
N GLU A 274 -15.69 1.05 0.56
CA GLU A 274 -16.23 0.41 -0.64
C GLU A 274 -15.26 0.56 -1.84
N ALA A 275 -14.62 1.73 -1.97
CA ALA A 275 -13.54 1.90 -2.93
C ALA A 275 -12.35 0.95 -2.66
N GLY A 276 -12.10 0.58 -1.40
CA GLY A 276 -11.13 -0.45 -1.01
C GLY A 276 -11.41 -1.82 -1.64
N HIS A 277 -12.68 -2.25 -1.64
CA HIS A 277 -13.12 -3.42 -2.41
C HIS A 277 -12.95 -3.21 -3.91
N GLY A 278 -13.32 -2.02 -4.41
CA GLY A 278 -13.16 -1.64 -5.83
C GLY A 278 -11.72 -1.64 -6.33
N ILE A 279 -10.73 -1.55 -5.44
CA ILE A 279 -9.30 -1.71 -5.74
C ILE A 279 -8.74 -3.08 -5.35
N GLY A 280 -9.55 -3.98 -4.79
CA GLY A 280 -9.21 -5.40 -4.66
C GLY A 280 -9.00 -5.90 -3.25
N LEU A 281 -9.19 -5.06 -2.24
CA LEU A 281 -9.05 -5.44 -0.84
C LEU A 281 -10.29 -6.17 -0.36
N ALA A 282 -10.13 -7.36 0.20
CA ALA A 282 -11.21 -8.03 0.93
C ALA A 282 -11.18 -7.63 2.41
N HIS A 283 -12.23 -7.99 3.14
CA HIS A 283 -12.31 -7.70 4.56
C HIS A 283 -11.23 -8.43 5.36
N VAL A 284 -10.78 -7.77 6.41
CA VAL A 284 -9.92 -8.31 7.46
C VAL A 284 -10.48 -7.90 8.82
N GLU A 285 -10.05 -8.56 9.90
CA GLU A 285 -10.44 -8.20 11.27
C GLU A 285 -9.24 -8.18 12.21
N SER A 286 -9.28 -7.29 13.20
CA SER A 286 -8.26 -7.17 14.24
C SER A 286 -8.85 -6.77 15.59
N ASP A 287 -8.37 -7.40 16.66
CA ASP A 287 -8.67 -6.99 18.05
C ASP A 287 -7.64 -6.00 18.60
N SER A 288 -6.42 -5.97 18.03
CA SER A 288 -5.32 -5.12 18.52
C SER A 288 -5.25 -3.78 17.82
N ASN A 289 -5.78 -3.71 16.60
CA ASN A 289 -5.79 -2.55 15.72
C ASN A 289 -7.20 -2.37 15.16
N ARG A 290 -7.41 -1.29 14.41
CA ARG A 290 -8.65 -1.05 13.68
C ARG A 290 -8.27 -0.77 12.24
N PHE A 291 -8.93 -1.40 11.29
CA PHE A 291 -8.70 -1.20 9.85
C PHE A 291 -9.93 -0.63 9.17
N LEU A 292 -9.73 0.11 8.08
CA LEU A 292 -10.85 0.62 7.30
C LEU A 292 -11.62 -0.53 6.67
N MET A 293 -10.92 -1.57 6.20
CA MET A 293 -11.51 -2.75 5.58
C MET A 293 -12.05 -3.77 6.59
N GLU A 294 -12.37 -3.35 7.82
CA GLU A 294 -13.17 -4.18 8.73
C GLU A 294 -14.65 -4.20 8.30
N PRO A 295 -15.36 -5.32 8.51
CA PRO A 295 -16.75 -5.48 8.06
C PRO A 295 -17.70 -4.42 8.59
N PHE A 296 -17.48 -4.01 9.84
CA PHE A 296 -18.22 -2.93 10.49
C PHE A 296 -17.45 -1.64 10.31
N ILE A 297 -18.10 -0.64 9.73
CA ILE A 297 -17.42 0.63 9.49
C ILE A 297 -16.99 1.28 10.80
N ASP A 298 -15.72 1.62 10.89
CA ASP A 298 -15.23 2.41 12.00
C ASP A 298 -15.36 3.91 11.73
N ILE A 299 -15.84 4.67 12.71
CA ILE A 299 -16.03 6.13 12.60
C ILE A 299 -15.19 6.93 13.61
N SER A 300 -14.24 6.27 14.27
CA SER A 300 -13.29 6.85 15.21
C SER A 300 -12.00 7.36 14.54
N PHE A 301 -11.69 6.87 13.34
CA PHE A 301 -10.64 7.38 12.46
C PHE A 301 -11.18 7.74 11.08
N SER A 302 -10.36 8.35 10.23
CA SER A 302 -10.71 8.74 8.85
C SER A 302 -9.76 8.07 7.87
N GLY A 303 -10.32 7.45 6.82
CA GLY A 303 -9.54 6.91 5.70
C GLY A 303 -8.74 5.63 6.00
N PRO A 304 -7.90 5.19 5.04
CA PRO A 304 -7.17 3.92 5.12
C PRO A 304 -6.20 3.89 6.32
N GLN A 305 -6.12 2.73 6.96
CA GLN A 305 -5.19 2.44 8.06
C GLN A 305 -4.03 1.57 7.55
N ILE A 306 -3.09 1.24 8.44
CA ILE A 306 -1.78 0.71 8.03
C ILE A 306 -1.85 -0.56 7.15
N ASP A 307 -2.75 -1.50 7.45
CA ASP A 307 -2.87 -2.73 6.66
C ASP A 307 -3.59 -2.47 5.32
N ASP A 308 -4.57 -1.55 5.32
CA ASP A 308 -5.26 -1.08 4.11
C ASP A 308 -4.27 -0.42 3.12
N ILE A 309 -3.40 0.46 3.64
CA ILE A 309 -2.35 1.14 2.87
C ILE A 309 -1.39 0.11 2.26
N ARG A 310 -0.94 -0.87 3.05
CA ARG A 310 -0.07 -1.95 2.55
C ARG A 310 -0.74 -2.73 1.42
N GLY A 311 -2.04 -3.00 1.53
CA GLY A 311 -2.80 -3.68 0.49
C GLY A 311 -2.91 -2.86 -0.80
N ALA A 312 -3.19 -1.56 -0.68
CA ALA A 312 -3.25 -0.67 -1.84
C ALA A 312 -1.88 -0.56 -2.52
N GLN A 313 -0.81 -0.34 -1.77
CA GLN A 313 0.54 -0.22 -2.34
C GLN A 313 1.03 -1.55 -2.92
N ARG A 314 0.64 -2.69 -2.36
CA ARG A 314 0.86 -4.01 -3.00
C ARG A 314 0.23 -4.10 -4.38
N GLY A 315 -0.93 -3.49 -4.58
CA GLY A 315 -1.66 -3.55 -5.84
C GLY A 315 -1.15 -2.56 -6.88
N TYR A 316 -0.87 -1.33 -6.45
CA TYR A 316 -0.77 -0.14 -7.31
C TYR A 316 0.46 0.74 -7.03
N GLY A 317 1.39 0.25 -6.20
CA GLY A 317 2.58 1.01 -5.82
C GLY A 317 2.28 2.11 -4.82
N ASP A 318 3.32 2.77 -4.32
CA ASP A 318 3.17 3.97 -3.51
C ASP A 318 2.97 5.25 -4.36
N MET A 319 2.84 6.41 -3.70
CA MET A 319 2.54 7.67 -4.39
C MET A 319 3.71 8.28 -5.19
N ASP A 320 4.92 7.75 -5.04
CA ASP A 320 6.13 8.20 -5.74
C ASP A 320 6.48 7.31 -6.95
N GLU A 321 5.71 6.24 -7.18
CA GLU A 321 5.85 5.35 -8.33
C GLU A 321 5.63 6.06 -9.68
N ASN A 322 6.27 5.66 -10.78
CA ASN A 322 7.16 4.50 -10.94
C ASN A 322 8.65 4.90 -10.89
N ASN A 323 9.14 5.30 -9.73
CA ASN A 323 10.53 5.71 -9.49
C ASN A 323 11.55 4.57 -9.57
N ASN A 324 11.35 3.60 -10.46
CA ASN A 324 12.01 2.29 -10.45
C ASN A 324 13.37 2.30 -11.16
N ASN A 325 13.82 3.49 -11.57
CA ASN A 325 15.14 3.73 -12.13
C ASN A 325 15.55 5.21 -12.02
N ILE A 326 16.83 5.46 -12.27
CA ILE A 326 17.45 6.78 -12.15
C ILE A 326 16.78 7.89 -12.99
N ASN A 327 16.16 7.57 -14.13
CA ASN A 327 15.52 8.58 -14.99
C ASN A 327 14.10 8.94 -14.50
N GLN A 328 13.51 8.09 -13.66
CA GLN A 328 12.19 8.28 -13.07
C GLN A 328 12.27 8.60 -11.57
N ALA A 329 13.48 8.83 -11.05
CA ALA A 329 13.71 9.03 -9.64
C ALA A 329 12.83 10.15 -9.07
N SER A 330 12.15 9.84 -7.98
CA SER A 330 11.27 10.78 -7.30
C SER A 330 12.09 11.85 -6.58
N PRO A 331 11.83 13.14 -6.84
CA PRO A 331 12.67 14.18 -6.30
C PRO A 331 12.37 14.38 -4.81
N LEU A 332 13.40 14.25 -3.97
CA LEU A 332 13.32 14.68 -2.57
C LEU A 332 13.43 16.20 -2.53
N GLN A 333 12.37 16.89 -2.98
CA GLN A 333 12.28 18.33 -2.88
C GLN A 333 12.07 18.75 -1.41
N ASP A 334 12.53 19.95 -1.08
CA ASP A 334 12.43 20.60 0.23
C ASP A 334 13.57 20.30 1.24
N LEU A 335 14.82 20.31 0.76
CA LEU A 335 16.02 20.10 1.58
C LEU A 335 17.02 21.27 1.42
N THR A 336 17.26 22.09 2.45
CA THR A 336 18.31 23.14 2.42
C THR A 336 19.48 22.86 3.35
N LEU A 337 20.71 22.84 2.83
CA LEU A 337 21.76 23.83 3.16
C LEU A 337 22.38 24.27 1.83
N GLY A 338 22.71 25.56 1.68
CA GLY A 338 23.51 26.05 0.53
C GLY A 338 22.73 26.65 -0.66
N GLY A 339 22.15 27.85 -0.47
CA GLY A 339 22.19 28.92 -1.48
C GLY A 339 21.72 28.65 -2.92
N GLY A 340 20.62 27.92 -3.13
CA GLY A 340 20.12 27.61 -4.48
C GLY A 340 18.60 27.61 -4.64
N GLY A 341 17.86 28.48 -3.93
CA GLY A 341 16.48 28.81 -4.30
C GLY A 341 15.40 27.73 -4.13
N PHE A 342 15.47 26.93 -3.06
CA PHE A 342 14.35 26.09 -2.59
C PHE A 342 13.99 26.45 -1.15
N VAL A 343 12.70 26.39 -0.78
CA VAL A 343 12.13 26.93 0.47
C VAL A 343 11.69 25.78 1.39
N GLY A 344 12.61 25.13 2.11
CA GLY A 344 12.33 24.10 3.13
C GLY A 344 13.62 23.58 3.79
N GLY A 345 13.63 23.30 5.10
CA GLY A 345 14.82 23.15 5.97
C GLY A 345 15.81 22.01 5.64
N ASN A 346 16.87 21.84 6.44
CA ASN A 346 17.97 20.86 6.23
C ASN A 346 17.58 19.38 6.37
N PHE A 347 16.31 19.04 6.34
CA PHE A 347 15.81 17.69 6.58
C PHE A 347 14.54 17.40 5.79
N LYS A 348 14.38 16.15 5.38
CA LYS A 348 13.20 15.62 4.69
C LYS A 348 12.86 14.31 5.32
N ILE A 349 11.57 14.09 5.50
CA ILE A 349 11.02 12.81 5.90
C ILE A 349 9.92 12.51 4.90
N ILE A 350 10.03 11.36 4.24
CA ILE A 350 8.91 10.74 3.52
C ILE A 350 8.47 9.52 4.32
N THR A 351 7.18 9.25 4.33
CA THR A 351 6.54 8.19 5.11
C THR A 351 5.49 7.52 4.25
N PHE A 352 5.09 6.31 4.63
CA PHE A 352 4.13 5.51 3.86
C PHE A 352 4.57 5.35 2.41
N ARG A 353 5.87 5.12 2.22
CA ARG A 353 6.44 4.61 0.97
C ARG A 353 6.61 3.12 1.10
N SER A 354 6.64 2.39 0.00
CA SER A 354 6.92 0.97 0.04
C SER A 354 7.68 0.52 -1.17
N THR A 355 8.46 -0.54 -0.97
CA THR A 355 8.71 -1.45 -2.08
C THR A 355 7.49 -2.35 -2.24
N ASP A 356 6.84 -2.35 -3.40
CA ASP A 356 5.60 -3.10 -3.59
C ASP A 356 5.86 -4.61 -3.68
N ASP A 357 7.01 -5.02 -4.25
CA ASP A 357 7.49 -6.40 -4.34
C ASP A 357 9.04 -6.55 -4.30
N ASN A 358 9.56 -7.73 -4.71
CA ASN A 358 11.00 -8.02 -4.69
C ASN A 358 11.75 -7.67 -5.98
N SER A 359 11.08 -7.03 -6.92
CA SER A 359 11.62 -6.47 -8.15
C SER A 359 11.63 -4.95 -8.14
N ASP A 360 11.05 -4.35 -7.10
CA ASP A 360 10.88 -2.93 -6.93
C ASP A 360 12.09 -2.27 -6.24
N PHE A 361 12.48 -1.11 -6.79
CA PHE A 361 13.61 -0.31 -6.34
C PHE A 361 13.23 1.16 -6.39
N ASP A 362 13.06 1.81 -5.25
CA ASP A 362 12.74 3.23 -5.24
C ASP A 362 13.98 4.10 -5.42
N TYR A 363 14.04 4.86 -6.52
CA TYR A 363 15.06 5.88 -6.73
C TYR A 363 14.56 7.24 -6.27
N TYR A 364 15.36 7.88 -5.43
CA TYR A 364 15.11 9.22 -4.91
C TYR A 364 16.23 10.16 -5.31
N SER A 365 15.91 11.25 -6.01
CA SER A 365 16.91 12.20 -6.49
C SER A 365 17.22 13.26 -5.43
N VAL A 366 18.51 13.48 -5.17
CA VAL A 366 19.05 14.42 -4.18
C VAL A 366 20.03 15.40 -4.84
N PRO A 367 19.64 16.64 -5.16
CA PRO A 367 20.56 17.65 -5.64
C PRO A 367 21.35 18.30 -4.48
N THR A 368 22.66 18.49 -4.66
CA THR A 368 23.53 19.23 -3.73
C THR A 368 24.17 20.43 -4.44
N GLY A 369 24.24 21.58 -3.74
CA GLY A 369 24.82 22.82 -4.26
C GLY A 369 26.25 23.10 -3.79
N GLU A 370 26.71 22.39 -2.77
CA GLU A 370 27.99 22.56 -2.08
C GLU A 370 28.44 21.22 -1.47
N PRO A 371 29.71 21.09 -1.04
CA PRO A 371 30.16 19.91 -0.31
C PRO A 371 29.35 19.71 0.99
N VAL A 372 28.76 18.54 1.17
CA VAL A 372 27.89 18.23 2.32
C VAL A 372 28.16 16.83 2.88
N THR A 373 27.81 16.64 4.15
CA THR A 373 27.58 15.31 4.72
C THR A 373 26.09 15.03 4.72
N MET A 374 25.67 13.97 4.02
CA MET A 374 24.29 13.51 3.97
C MET A 374 24.09 12.35 4.94
N ASN A 375 23.19 12.51 5.90
CA ASN A 375 22.75 11.40 6.77
C ASN A 375 21.43 10.85 6.23
N VAL A 376 21.41 9.54 5.97
CA VAL A 376 20.24 8.82 5.48
C VAL A 376 19.84 7.79 6.53
N GLN A 377 18.56 7.78 6.92
CA GLN A 377 17.96 6.77 7.77
C GLN A 377 16.75 6.17 7.05
N LEU A 378 16.78 4.86 6.86
CA LEU A 378 15.67 4.09 6.30
C LEU A 378 15.06 3.24 7.42
N THR A 379 13.79 3.48 7.72
CA THR A 379 13.10 2.84 8.85
C THR A 379 11.85 2.11 8.36
N PRO A 380 11.74 0.79 8.55
CA PRO A 380 10.49 0.07 8.28
C PRO A 380 9.31 0.68 9.03
N GLN A 381 8.15 0.73 8.37
CA GLN A 381 6.90 1.26 8.92
C GLN A 381 5.82 0.18 8.79
N GLY A 382 4.95 0.04 9.79
CA GLY A 382 3.91 -1.00 9.75
C GLY A 382 3.44 -1.45 11.12
N GLY A 383 4.36 -1.55 12.07
CA GLY A 383 4.09 -2.04 13.42
C GLY A 383 3.84 -3.55 13.48
N THR A 384 3.26 -4.00 14.59
CA THR A 384 2.88 -5.40 14.81
C THR A 384 1.43 -5.42 15.29
N TYR A 385 0.60 -6.25 14.65
CA TYR A 385 -0.84 -6.29 14.92
C TYR A 385 -1.39 -7.70 14.73
N GLN A 386 -2.50 -8.00 15.39
CA GLN A 386 -3.27 -9.21 15.11
C GLN A 386 -4.08 -9.00 13.84
N ILE A 387 -4.19 -10.04 13.04
CA ILE A 387 -5.06 -10.02 11.87
C ILE A 387 -5.63 -11.41 11.61
N THR A 388 -6.88 -11.42 11.17
CA THR A 388 -7.55 -12.59 10.62
C THR A 388 -8.42 -12.17 9.45
N GLY A 389 -8.88 -13.17 8.70
CA GLY A 389 -9.94 -12.98 7.74
C GLY A 389 -11.24 -12.75 8.48
N GLN A 390 -12.15 -12.08 7.80
CA GLN A 390 -13.50 -11.85 8.25
C GLN A 390 -14.17 -13.13 8.78
N GLY A 391 -14.78 -13.05 9.97
CA GLY A 391 -15.42 -14.16 10.68
C GLY A 391 -14.45 -15.01 11.51
N GLY A 392 -13.17 -14.65 11.55
CA GLY A 392 -12.18 -15.30 12.41
C GLY A 392 -12.25 -14.86 13.86
N GLY A 393 -12.95 -13.76 14.14
CA GLY A 393 -12.90 -13.02 15.40
C GLY A 393 -11.53 -12.34 15.52
N GLY A 394 -11.49 -11.02 15.77
CA GLY A 394 -10.27 -10.20 15.64
C GLY A 394 -9.02 -10.65 16.40
N GLY A 395 -9.10 -11.67 17.25
CA GLY A 395 -7.99 -12.36 17.93
C GLY A 395 -7.11 -13.24 17.03
N GLY A 396 -6.87 -12.82 15.78
CA GLY A 396 -6.03 -13.50 14.80
C GLY A 396 -4.54 -13.61 15.19
N SER A 397 -3.73 -14.14 14.26
CA SER A 397 -2.28 -14.28 14.48
C SER A 397 -1.59 -12.91 14.47
N PHE A 398 -0.54 -12.75 15.27
CA PHE A 398 0.30 -11.57 15.18
C PHE A 398 1.10 -11.56 13.89
N PHE A 399 0.98 -10.46 13.16
CA PHE A 399 1.75 -10.14 11.99
C PHE A 399 2.68 -8.95 12.28
N ASN A 400 3.95 -9.08 11.90
CA ASN A 400 4.93 -8.02 12.05
C ASN A 400 5.18 -7.34 10.70
N ALA A 401 4.44 -6.26 10.43
CA ALA A 401 4.53 -5.49 9.20
C ALA A 401 5.85 -4.73 9.05
N ASN A 402 6.62 -4.54 10.13
CA ASN A 402 7.96 -3.97 10.03
C ASN A 402 8.99 -4.94 9.42
N ALA A 403 8.73 -6.25 9.44
CA ALA A 403 9.71 -7.28 9.11
C ALA A 403 9.25 -8.21 7.98
N VAL A 404 8.50 -7.68 7.01
CA VAL A 404 8.10 -8.42 5.80
C VAL A 404 9.33 -8.68 4.93
N SER A 405 10.13 -7.64 4.73
CA SER A 405 11.35 -7.71 3.94
C SER A 405 12.51 -7.04 4.67
N ASN A 406 13.73 -7.43 4.29
CA ASN A 406 14.94 -6.79 4.79
C ASN A 406 15.27 -5.59 3.90
N LEU A 407 14.96 -4.39 4.39
CA LEU A 407 15.22 -3.16 3.65
C LEU A 407 16.71 -2.86 3.62
N ALA A 408 17.20 -2.47 2.47
CA ALA A 408 18.55 -1.96 2.27
C ALA A 408 18.49 -0.65 1.46
N PHE A 409 19.59 0.11 1.45
CA PHE A 409 19.70 1.22 0.50
C PHE A 409 21.13 1.45 0.03
N SER A 410 21.25 2.12 -1.11
CA SER A 410 22.54 2.63 -1.60
C SER A 410 22.47 4.12 -1.90
N VAL A 411 23.59 4.82 -1.73
CA VAL A 411 23.75 6.19 -2.27
C VAL A 411 24.62 6.11 -3.51
N ARG A 412 24.19 6.77 -4.58
CA ARG A 412 24.84 6.72 -5.89
C ARG A 412 25.08 8.11 -6.45
N ASP A 413 26.15 8.23 -7.25
CA ASP A 413 26.44 9.44 -8.02
C ASP A 413 25.53 9.56 -9.27
N ALA A 414 25.71 10.66 -10.01
CA ALA A 414 24.97 10.93 -11.24
C ALA A 414 25.17 9.89 -12.36
N ASN A 415 26.23 9.08 -12.28
CA ASN A 415 26.55 8.02 -13.24
C ASN A 415 26.10 6.63 -12.74
N SER A 416 25.30 6.57 -11.67
CA SER A 416 24.87 5.33 -11.00
C SER A 416 25.99 4.53 -10.33
N ASN A 417 27.18 5.11 -10.12
CA ASN A 417 28.22 4.46 -9.32
C ASN A 417 27.81 4.49 -7.85
N ILE A 418 27.97 3.35 -7.17
CA ILE A 418 27.69 3.21 -5.74
C ILE A 418 28.77 3.95 -4.94
N ILE A 419 28.35 4.88 -4.09
CA ILE A 419 29.17 5.58 -3.11
C ILE A 419 29.17 4.80 -1.79
N VAL A 420 27.97 4.40 -1.34
CA VAL A 420 27.77 3.50 -0.20
C VAL A 420 26.62 2.55 -0.49
N ASP A 421 26.72 1.34 0.05
CA ASP A 421 25.72 0.27 0.01
C ASP A 421 25.50 -0.18 1.46
N VAL A 422 24.24 -0.21 1.92
CA VAL A 422 23.88 -0.33 3.33
C VAL A 422 22.83 -1.43 3.50
N ASP A 423 23.25 -2.52 4.14
CA ASP A 423 22.45 -3.70 4.54
C ASP A 423 23.07 -4.26 5.84
N ASP A 424 23.14 -3.41 6.87
CA ASP A 424 23.85 -3.70 8.13
C ASP A 424 22.95 -4.36 9.17
N THR A 425 21.63 -4.17 9.07
CA THR A 425 20.64 -4.69 9.99
C THR A 425 19.76 -5.76 9.34
N GLY A 426 18.93 -6.42 10.14
CA GLY A 426 17.99 -7.43 9.65
C GLY A 426 16.57 -6.89 9.56
N ALA A 427 15.68 -7.64 8.91
CA ALA A 427 14.28 -7.25 8.70
C ALA A 427 13.61 -6.77 10.00
N GLY A 428 12.91 -5.63 9.92
CA GLY A 428 12.29 -4.98 11.08
C GLY A 428 13.15 -3.92 11.76
N LEU A 429 14.42 -3.77 11.37
CA LEU A 429 15.33 -2.77 11.92
C LEU A 429 15.63 -1.68 10.88
N SER A 430 16.17 -0.56 11.35
CA SER A 430 16.49 0.59 10.49
C SER A 430 17.92 0.53 9.99
N GLU A 431 18.12 0.91 8.74
CA GLU A 431 19.43 1.17 8.15
C GLU A 431 19.83 2.64 8.34
N PHE A 432 21.14 2.91 8.45
CA PHE A 432 21.67 4.26 8.59
C PHE A 432 23.05 4.41 7.96
N ALA A 433 23.27 5.51 7.26
CA ALA A 433 24.61 5.91 6.83
C ALA A 433 24.79 7.43 6.87
N SER A 434 26.04 7.85 7.13
CA SER A 434 26.52 9.21 6.95
C SER A 434 27.50 9.21 5.78
N VAL A 435 27.23 10.02 4.77
CA VAL A 435 27.90 9.97 3.46
C VAL A 435 28.44 11.34 3.11
N GLU A 436 29.75 11.43 2.89
CA GLU A 436 30.41 12.65 2.43
C GLU A 436 30.23 12.80 0.91
N LEU A 437 29.69 13.94 0.49
CA LEU A 437 29.45 14.31 -0.89
C LEU A 437 30.29 15.56 -1.19
N PRO A 438 31.57 15.40 -1.59
CA PRO A 438 32.50 16.51 -1.72
C PRO A 438 32.24 17.39 -2.94
N ASP A 439 31.57 16.86 -3.96
CA ASP A 439 31.27 17.57 -5.20
C ASP A 439 29.80 18.02 -5.23
N PRO A 440 29.50 19.28 -5.59
CA PRO A 440 28.14 19.68 -5.91
C PRO A 440 27.62 18.88 -7.11
N GLY A 441 26.40 18.35 -7.02
CA GLY A 441 25.84 17.57 -8.12
C GLY A 441 24.53 16.88 -7.81
N GLN A 442 24.14 15.98 -8.71
CA GLN A 442 22.97 15.14 -8.53
C GLN A 442 23.40 13.79 -7.95
N TYR A 443 22.78 13.42 -6.84
CA TYR A 443 22.93 12.13 -6.19
C TYR A 443 21.59 11.41 -6.13
N TYR A 444 21.65 10.12 -5.80
CA TYR A 444 20.47 9.28 -5.69
C TYR A 444 20.56 8.42 -4.43
N ILE A 445 19.44 8.29 -3.73
CA ILE A 445 19.22 7.23 -2.74
C ILE A 445 18.39 6.17 -3.46
N VAL A 446 18.83 4.92 -3.42
CA VAL A 446 18.09 3.79 -3.99
C VAL A 446 17.70 2.87 -2.86
N VAL A 447 16.41 2.74 -2.58
CA VAL A 447 15.89 1.78 -1.60
C VAL A 447 15.69 0.44 -2.29
N ASP A 448 16.08 -0.63 -1.61
CA ASP A 448 15.91 -2.02 -2.06
C ASP A 448 14.98 -2.73 -1.06
N GLY A 449 13.89 -3.28 -1.59
CA GLY A 449 12.88 -4.03 -0.84
C GLY A 449 13.36 -5.41 -0.39
N GLY A 450 14.52 -5.84 -0.84
CA GLY A 450 15.09 -7.15 -0.56
C GLY A 450 14.44 -8.26 -1.40
N SER A 451 14.66 -9.51 -0.98
CA SER A 451 14.28 -10.68 -1.80
C SER A 451 12.87 -11.22 -1.56
N THR A 452 12.15 -10.71 -0.56
CA THR A 452 10.79 -11.17 -0.21
C THR A 452 9.78 -10.55 -1.16
N ASN A 453 9.01 -11.39 -1.86
CA ASN A 453 7.90 -10.92 -2.69
C ASN A 453 6.71 -10.48 -1.83
N GLY A 454 6.76 -9.25 -1.31
CA GLY A 454 5.72 -8.66 -0.50
C GLY A 454 6.00 -7.19 -0.20
N THR A 455 4.93 -6.45 0.10
CA THR A 455 5.04 -5.01 0.35
C THR A 455 5.63 -4.70 1.71
N GLN A 456 6.71 -3.93 1.71
CA GLN A 456 7.38 -3.43 2.90
C GLN A 456 7.31 -1.90 2.92
N LEU A 457 6.46 -1.37 3.79
CA LEU A 457 6.40 0.07 4.02
C LEU A 457 7.66 0.55 4.76
N PHE A 458 8.06 1.79 4.47
CA PHE A 458 9.16 2.47 5.11
C PHE A 458 8.92 3.98 5.23
N SER A 459 9.76 4.59 6.06
CA SER A 459 10.03 6.02 6.06
C SER A 459 11.50 6.25 5.74
N LEU A 460 11.77 7.26 4.94
CA LEU A 460 13.12 7.67 4.57
C LEU A 460 13.34 9.09 5.11
N THR A 461 14.28 9.20 6.05
CA THR A 461 14.72 10.47 6.63
C THR A 461 16.08 10.83 6.08
N VAL A 462 16.18 12.03 5.50
CA VAL A 462 17.44 12.56 4.95
C VAL A 462 17.73 13.90 5.61
N THR A 463 18.96 14.08 6.10
CA THR A 463 19.41 15.35 6.68
C THR A 463 20.78 15.72 6.15
N PHE A 464 21.06 17.02 6.07
CA PHE A 464 22.35 17.54 5.63
C PHE A 464 23.07 18.29 6.74
N ALA A 465 24.37 18.07 6.80
CA ALA A 465 25.31 18.91 7.53
C ALA A 465 26.34 19.46 6.54
N THR A 466 26.93 20.61 6.89
CA THR A 466 28.09 21.14 6.18
C THR A 466 29.20 20.09 6.24
N LEU A 467 29.85 19.80 5.10
CA LEU A 467 31.03 18.96 5.12
C LEU A 467 32.14 19.76 5.79
N GLU A 468 32.58 19.30 6.97
CA GLU A 468 33.78 19.83 7.60
C GLU A 468 34.97 19.32 6.79
N VAL A 469 35.40 20.11 5.81
CA VAL A 469 36.74 19.95 5.25
C VAL A 469 37.66 20.42 6.36
N GLU A 470 38.46 19.52 6.95
CA GLU A 470 39.62 19.97 7.71
C GLU A 470 40.43 20.86 6.76
N GLU A 471 40.35 22.18 6.94
CA GLU A 471 41.31 23.04 6.27
C GLU A 471 42.67 22.59 6.80
N GLU A 472 43.49 21.99 5.92
CA GLU A 472 44.89 21.73 6.24
C GLU A 472 45.44 23.05 6.79
N CYS A 473 45.73 23.10 8.09
CA CYS A 473 46.35 24.24 8.71
C CYS A 473 47.82 24.14 8.37
N PRO A 474 48.34 24.81 7.32
CA PRO A 474 49.69 24.54 6.87
C PRO A 474 50.70 24.98 7.93
N ALA A 475 50.28 25.92 8.80
CA ALA A 475 51.04 26.41 9.92
C ALA A 475 51.09 25.44 11.12
N ASP A 476 50.21 24.43 11.21
CA ASP A 476 50.30 23.32 12.19
C ASP A 476 51.28 22.27 11.65
N PHE A 477 52.55 22.64 11.70
CA PHE A 477 53.64 21.87 11.11
C PHE A 477 53.93 20.56 11.86
N THR A 478 53.34 20.39 13.05
CA THR A 478 53.45 19.18 13.86
C THR A 478 52.21 18.28 13.79
N GLY A 479 51.09 18.79 13.28
CA GLY A 479 49.82 18.06 13.10
C GLY A 479 49.12 17.76 14.42
N GLU A 480 49.34 18.60 15.44
CA GLU A 480 48.83 18.39 16.80
C GLU A 480 47.60 19.24 17.13
N GLY A 481 47.09 19.99 16.16
CA GLY A 481 45.88 20.82 16.25
C GLY A 481 46.06 22.08 17.07
N SER A 482 47.29 22.54 17.31
CA SER A 482 47.57 23.70 18.16
C SER A 482 48.80 24.48 17.70
N LEU A 483 48.57 25.67 17.13
CA LEU A 483 49.65 26.57 16.71
C LEU A 483 50.47 27.09 17.89
N ASN A 484 51.69 26.56 18.02
CA ASN A 484 52.59 26.90 19.10
C ASN A 484 54.07 26.94 18.64
N PHE A 485 54.99 27.06 19.60
CA PHE A 485 56.41 27.18 19.25
C PHE A 485 56.97 25.92 18.57
N LEU A 486 56.34 24.76 18.78
CA LEU A 486 56.75 23.48 18.20
C LEU A 486 56.58 23.50 16.68
N ASP A 487 55.49 24.08 16.16
CA ASP A 487 55.28 24.25 14.72
C ASP A 487 56.33 25.15 14.07
N VAL A 488 56.65 26.28 14.72
CA VAL A 488 57.72 27.17 14.27
C VAL A 488 59.05 26.44 14.26
N SER A 489 59.32 25.62 15.28
CA SER A 489 60.56 24.85 15.36
C SER A 489 60.65 23.75 14.29
N ALA A 490 59.52 23.11 13.98
CA ALA A 490 59.41 22.10 12.94
C ALA A 490 59.55 22.71 11.54
N PHE A 491 58.88 23.83 11.26
CA PHE A 491 59.05 24.61 10.03
C PHE A 491 60.49 25.05 9.82
N LEU A 492 61.15 25.64 10.84
CA LEU A 492 62.54 26.07 10.72
C LEU A 492 63.51 24.90 10.45
N THR A 493 63.20 23.71 10.99
CA THR A 493 63.96 22.49 10.72
C THR A 493 63.78 22.04 9.28
N ALA A 494 62.53 21.99 8.79
CA ALA A 494 62.20 21.65 7.41
C ALA A 494 62.81 22.65 6.41
N PHE A 495 62.69 23.95 6.69
CA PHE A 495 63.27 25.03 5.89
C PHE A 495 64.81 24.94 5.84
N GLY A 496 65.46 24.64 6.96
CA GLY A 496 66.90 24.42 7.02
C GLY A 496 67.37 23.19 6.22
N ASN A 497 66.50 22.18 6.10
CA ASN A 497 66.75 20.96 5.33
C ASN A 497 66.31 21.06 3.86
N GLN A 498 65.70 22.17 3.43
CA GLN A 498 65.09 22.32 2.11
C GLN A 498 64.09 21.19 1.81
N ASP A 499 63.32 20.80 2.83
CA ASP A 499 62.23 19.83 2.70
C ASP A 499 61.05 20.48 1.97
N SER A 500 60.41 19.75 1.05
CA SER A 500 59.29 20.27 0.24
C SER A 500 58.12 20.80 1.08
N SER A 501 57.96 20.34 2.32
CA SER A 501 56.96 20.89 3.26
C SER A 501 57.20 22.35 3.64
N ALA A 502 58.43 22.87 3.49
CA ALA A 502 58.79 24.25 3.80
C ALA A 502 58.80 25.19 2.58
N ASP A 503 58.44 24.72 1.38
CA ASP A 503 58.22 25.53 0.17
C ASP A 503 56.76 26.02 0.14
N PHE A 504 56.47 26.98 1.02
CA PHE A 504 55.12 27.48 1.31
C PHE A 504 54.47 28.24 0.15
N VAL A 505 55.28 28.77 -0.78
CA VAL A 505 54.76 29.41 -2.00
C VAL A 505 54.86 28.50 -3.23
N ALA A 506 55.31 27.26 -3.06
CA ALA A 506 55.42 26.22 -4.07
C ALA A 506 56.20 26.66 -5.33
N ASP A 507 57.25 27.46 -5.16
CA ASP A 507 58.05 28.00 -6.27
C ASP A 507 59.38 27.26 -6.50
N GLY A 508 59.67 26.25 -5.66
CA GLY A 508 60.88 25.44 -5.67
C GLY A 508 62.10 26.11 -5.03
N ASN A 509 61.96 27.33 -4.46
CA ASN A 509 63.05 28.08 -3.84
C ASN A 509 62.75 28.41 -2.37
N TYR A 510 63.44 27.75 -1.45
CA TYR A 510 63.35 28.02 -0.01
C TYR A 510 63.96 29.37 0.37
N ASN A 511 63.13 30.40 0.46
CA ASN A 511 63.57 31.78 0.66
C ASN A 511 62.66 32.56 1.64
N PHE A 512 62.85 33.88 1.70
CA PHE A 512 62.08 34.75 2.60
C PHE A 512 60.56 34.70 2.33
N LEU A 513 60.15 34.41 1.10
CA LEU A 513 58.74 34.31 0.72
C LEU A 513 58.03 33.16 1.44
N ASP A 514 58.67 32.01 1.61
CA ASP A 514 58.12 30.88 2.38
C ASP A 514 57.98 31.20 3.85
N VAL A 515 59.02 31.81 4.44
CA VAL A 515 59.00 32.24 5.84
C VAL A 515 57.91 33.29 6.08
N SER A 516 57.75 34.24 5.15
CA SER A 516 56.70 35.25 5.23
C SER A 516 55.31 34.64 5.09
N ALA A 517 55.13 33.66 4.21
CA ALA A 517 53.86 32.95 4.02
C ALA A 517 53.50 32.10 5.26
N PHE A 518 54.46 31.35 5.80
CA PHE A 518 54.29 30.59 7.05
C PHE A 518 53.89 31.49 8.22
N LEU A 519 54.60 32.61 8.42
CA LEU A 519 54.28 33.54 9.51
C LEU A 519 52.92 34.21 9.33
N THR A 520 52.49 34.44 8.09
CA THR A 520 51.15 34.97 7.79
C THR A 520 50.10 33.96 8.22
N ALA A 521 50.19 32.71 7.72
CA ALA A 521 49.28 31.62 8.10
C ALA A 521 49.27 31.35 9.62
N PHE A 522 50.44 31.33 10.27
CA PHE A 522 50.56 31.14 11.72
C PHE A 522 49.92 32.29 12.52
N SER A 523 49.96 33.52 12.00
CA SER A 523 49.42 34.71 12.68
C SER A 523 47.92 34.92 12.45
N GLU A 524 47.40 34.49 11.30
CA GLU A 524 45.98 34.52 10.98
C GLU A 524 45.21 33.54 11.86
N GLY A 525 45.86 32.45 12.29
CA GLY A 525 45.27 31.39 13.07
C GLY A 525 44.36 30.57 12.16
N CYS A 526 44.65 29.28 12.01
CA CYS A 526 43.74 28.41 11.28
C CYS A 526 42.44 28.25 12.10
N PRO A 527 41.26 28.22 11.45
CA PRO A 527 40.00 27.91 12.13
C PRO A 527 40.01 26.53 12.79
#